data_AF-A0A5Q4DVQ8-F1
#
_entry.id   AF-A0A5Q4DVQ8-F1
#
_cell.length_a   1.000
_cell.length_b   1.000
_cell.length_c   1.000
_cell.angle_alpha   90.00
_cell.angle_beta   90.00
_cell.angle_gamma   90.00
#
_symmetry.space_group_name_H-M   'P 1'
#
loop_
_entity.id
_entity.type
_entity.pdbx_description
1 polymer ?
#
loop_
_entity_poly.entity_id
_entity_poly.type
_entity_poly.pdbx_seq_one_letter_code
_entity_poly.pdbx_strand_id
1 'polypeptide(L)'
;AAFLNFTLSSAGLGRELRSFMEGLGFTPFMTLMVIVLIYIVLGFFIETLSLMVITIPIMVPIVVGLGYDPIWFGILMIVLVEMALITPPVGLNLYVVQGARRGGNLSEVMVGAIPYAVLMLLMAFLLIAVPDLALWLPKNL
;
A
#
# COMPACT_ATOMS: atom_id res chain seq x y z
N ALA A 1 -17.73 5.92 4.82
CA ALA A 1 -16.52 6.39 4.13
C ALA A 1 -16.68 7.81 3.56
N ALA A 2 -17.68 8.10 2.70
CA ALA A 2 -17.84 9.41 2.05
C ALA A 2 -18.00 10.61 3.03
N PHE A 3 -18.79 10.46 4.10
CA PHE A 3 -18.98 11.53 5.09
C PHE A 3 -17.68 11.87 5.84
N LEU A 4 -16.89 10.85 6.23
CA LEU A 4 -15.60 11.05 6.90
C LEU A 4 -14.59 11.75 5.98
N ASN A 5 -14.47 11.35 4.71
CA ASN A 5 -13.62 12.04 3.72
C ASN A 5 -14.04 13.49 3.51
N PHE A 6 -15.35 13.76 3.41
CA PHE A 6 -15.87 15.12 3.27
C PHE A 6 -15.55 15.97 4.50
N THR A 7 -15.81 15.46 5.72
CA THR A 7 -15.53 16.18 6.96
C THR A 7 -14.03 16.44 7.15
N LEU A 8 -13.15 15.47 6.88
CA LEU A 8 -11.71 15.64 7.00
C LEU A 8 -11.16 16.64 5.97
N SER A 9 -11.68 16.61 4.74
CA SER A 9 -11.34 17.59 3.70
C SER A 9 -11.84 19.00 4.04
N SER A 10 -13.07 19.12 4.55
CA SER A 10 -13.66 20.41 4.94
C SER A 10 -13.04 20.98 6.22
N ALA A 11 -12.56 20.11 7.12
CA ALA A 11 -11.86 20.48 8.34
C ALA A 11 -10.41 20.94 8.10
N GLY A 12 -9.91 20.85 6.86
CA GLY A 12 -8.58 21.31 6.50
C GLY A 12 -7.45 20.35 6.89
N LEU A 13 -7.76 19.07 7.19
CA LEU A 13 -6.77 18.08 7.63
C LEU A 13 -5.59 17.96 6.65
N GLY A 14 -5.86 17.96 5.34
CA GLY A 14 -4.81 17.91 4.32
C GLY A 14 -3.86 19.11 4.38
N ARG A 15 -4.35 20.30 4.73
CA ARG A 15 -3.54 21.52 4.88
C ARG A 15 -2.72 21.48 6.17
N GLU A 16 -3.31 21.06 7.28
CA GLU A 16 -2.59 20.93 8.54
C GLU A 16 -1.49 19.87 8.47
N LEU A 17 -1.80 18.70 7.92
CA LEU A 17 -0.81 17.64 7.73
C LEU A 17 0.31 18.07 6.79
N ARG A 18 -0.02 18.80 5.71
CA ARG A 18 0.99 19.41 4.86
C ARG A 18 1.87 20.38 5.64
N SER A 19 1.30 21.29 6.43
CA SER A 19 2.09 22.22 7.24
C SER A 19 2.92 21.52 8.34
N PHE A 20 2.41 20.43 8.90
CA PHE A 20 3.12 19.62 9.89
C PHE A 20 4.32 18.91 9.25
N MET A 21 4.14 18.32 8.08
CA MET A 21 5.22 17.72 7.29
C MET A 21 6.24 18.77 6.84
N GLU A 22 5.80 19.93 6.36
CA GLU A 22 6.67 21.06 6.01
C GLU A 22 7.46 21.55 7.23
N GLY A 23 6.84 21.60 8.42
CA GLY A 23 7.48 21.93 9.69
C GLY A 23 8.52 20.90 10.14
N LEU A 24 8.35 19.63 9.77
CA LEU A 24 9.36 18.57 9.95
C LEU A 24 10.43 18.57 8.86
N GLY A 25 10.32 19.42 7.84
CA GLY A 25 11.20 19.46 6.67
C GLY A 25 11.00 18.30 5.69
N PHE A 26 9.87 17.60 5.76
CA PHE A 26 9.59 16.45 4.91
C PHE A 26 9.04 16.89 3.56
N THR A 27 9.60 16.32 2.49
CA THR A 27 9.04 16.49 1.14
C THR A 27 7.83 15.56 0.94
N PRO A 28 6.91 15.87 0.00
CA PRO A 28 5.80 14.98 -0.34
C PRO A 28 6.25 13.55 -0.70
N PHE A 29 7.44 13.41 -1.27
CA PHE A 29 8.04 12.11 -1.57
C PHE A 29 8.49 11.37 -0.30
N MET A 30 9.13 12.06 0.65
CA MET A 30 9.50 11.46 1.94
C MET A 30 8.28 10.99 2.72
N THR A 31 7.21 11.79 2.75
CA THR A 31 5.94 11.40 3.38
C THR A 31 5.33 10.17 2.70
N LEU A 32 5.35 10.12 1.36
CA LEU A 32 4.91 8.95 0.61
C LEU A 32 5.71 7.69 1.00
N MET A 33 7.04 7.79 1.10
CA MET A 33 7.89 6.65 1.50
C MET A 33 7.58 6.15 2.91
N VAL A 34 7.23 7.04 3.84
CA VAL A 34 6.76 6.66 5.18
C VAL A 34 5.43 5.92 5.10
N ILE A 35 4.48 6.39 4.29
CA ILE A 35 3.20 5.71 4.06
C ILE A 35 3.43 4.31 3.49
N VAL A 36 4.28 4.17 2.47
CA VAL A 36 4.65 2.88 1.86
C VAL A 36 5.22 1.93 2.93
N LEU A 37 6.12 2.41 3.77
CA LEU A 37 6.70 1.60 4.84
C LEU A 37 5.65 1.13 5.85
N ILE A 38 4.73 2.02 6.24
CA ILE A 38 3.60 1.67 7.12
C ILE A 38 2.75 0.57 6.48
N TYR A 39 2.42 0.65 5.19
CA TYR A 39 1.63 -0.38 4.51
C TYR A 39 2.34 -1.72 4.42
N ILE A 40 3.66 -1.74 4.19
CA ILE A 40 4.44 -2.98 4.21
C ILE A 40 4.38 -3.62 5.60
N VAL A 41 4.64 -2.83 6.65
CA VAL A 41 4.66 -3.33 8.03
C VAL A 41 3.27 -3.81 8.46
N LEU A 42 2.22 -3.03 8.21
CA LEU A 42 0.85 -3.42 8.59
C LEU A 42 0.33 -4.58 7.75
N GLY A 43 0.65 -4.62 6.45
CA GLY A 43 0.24 -5.68 5.54
C GLY A 43 0.82 -7.06 5.91
N PHE A 44 1.92 -7.10 6.67
CA PHE A 44 2.44 -8.36 7.19
C PHE A 44 1.51 -9.01 8.21
N PHE A 45 0.65 -8.25 8.90
CA PHE A 45 -0.17 -8.77 10.00
C PHE A 45 -1.67 -8.73 9.70
N ILE A 46 -2.11 -7.83 8.81
CA ILE A 46 -3.52 -7.54 8.56
C ILE A 46 -3.88 -7.94 7.13
N GLU A 47 -5.00 -8.65 6.98
CA GLU A 47 -5.56 -9.05 5.69
C GLU A 47 -6.00 -7.84 4.84
N THR A 48 -5.94 -7.99 3.51
CA THR A 48 -6.07 -6.89 2.53
C THR A 48 -7.34 -6.05 2.71
N LEU A 49 -8.52 -6.66 2.73
CA LEU A 49 -9.79 -5.93 2.85
C LEU A 49 -9.87 -5.22 4.21
N SER A 50 -9.48 -5.90 5.28
CA SER A 50 -9.47 -5.37 6.63
C SER A 50 -8.56 -4.14 6.75
N LEU A 51 -7.34 -4.21 6.19
CA LEU A 51 -6.39 -3.11 6.20
C LEU A 51 -6.91 -1.93 5.37
N MET A 52 -7.48 -2.19 4.20
CA MET A 52 -8.04 -1.15 3.33
C MET A 52 -9.19 -0.40 3.99
N VAL A 53 -10.16 -1.11 4.56
CA VAL A 53 -11.34 -0.49 5.22
C VAL A 53 -10.92 0.45 6.35
N ILE A 54 -9.88 0.08 7.10
CA ILE A 54 -9.36 0.88 8.22
C ILE A 54 -8.55 2.08 7.73
N THR A 55 -7.67 1.88 6.75
CA THR A 55 -6.64 2.88 6.39
C THR A 55 -7.09 3.86 5.31
N ILE A 56 -7.91 3.43 4.34
CA ILE A 56 -8.35 4.26 3.20
C ILE A 56 -8.93 5.61 3.63
N PRO A 57 -9.85 5.69 4.61
CA PRO A 57 -10.49 6.96 4.97
C PRO A 57 -9.50 8.00 5.54
N ILE A 58 -8.34 7.55 5.98
CA ILE A 58 -7.28 8.40 6.54
C ILE A 58 -6.22 8.66 5.47
N MET A 59 -5.78 7.63 4.75
CA MET A 59 -4.65 7.74 3.81
C MET A 59 -5.01 8.50 2.54
N VAL A 60 -6.20 8.29 1.97
CA VAL A 60 -6.64 9.00 0.75
C VAL A 60 -6.60 10.53 0.90
N PRO A 61 -7.21 11.16 1.92
CA PRO A 61 -7.16 12.61 2.04
C PRO A 61 -5.73 13.15 2.25
N ILE A 62 -4.83 12.37 2.85
CA ILE A 62 -3.42 12.74 3.01
C ILE A 62 -2.72 12.77 1.65
N VAL A 63 -2.83 11.67 0.90
CA VAL A 63 -2.14 11.49 -0.37
C VAL A 63 -2.65 12.48 -1.42
N VAL A 64 -3.95 12.73 -1.45
CA VAL A 64 -4.55 13.80 -2.28
C VAL A 64 -4.10 15.18 -1.82
N GLY A 65 -4.00 15.43 -0.51
CA GLY A 65 -3.50 16.71 0.04
C GLY A 65 -2.03 16.99 -0.32
N LEU A 66 -1.25 15.94 -0.56
CA LEU A 66 0.13 16.01 -1.06
C LEU A 66 0.22 16.19 -2.60
N GLY A 67 -0.91 16.12 -3.30
CA GLY A 67 -0.99 16.30 -4.76
C GLY A 67 -0.91 15.00 -5.57
N TYR A 68 -0.97 13.83 -4.92
CA TYR A 68 -0.96 12.54 -5.62
C TYR A 68 -2.38 12.12 -6.03
N ASP A 69 -2.44 11.33 -7.11
CA ASP A 69 -3.69 10.77 -7.59
C ASP A 69 -4.16 9.59 -6.69
N PRO A 70 -5.44 9.59 -6.25
CA PRO A 70 -5.96 8.58 -5.34
C PRO A 70 -6.11 7.19 -5.99
N ILE A 71 -6.31 7.11 -7.31
CA ILE A 71 -6.40 5.85 -8.05
C ILE A 71 -5.01 5.22 -8.12
N TRP A 72 -4.00 6.01 -8.51
CA TRP A 72 -2.61 5.57 -8.51
C TRP A 72 -2.20 5.05 -7.13
N PHE A 73 -2.53 5.79 -6.08
CA PHE A 73 -2.24 5.38 -4.71
C PHE A 73 -2.96 4.08 -4.33
N GLY A 74 -4.22 3.92 -4.70
CA GLY A 74 -4.98 2.69 -4.47
C GLY A 74 -4.33 1.47 -5.12
N ILE A 75 -3.84 1.62 -6.36
CA ILE A 75 -3.13 0.55 -7.08
C ILE A 75 -1.81 0.22 -6.39
N LEU A 76 -1.00 1.24 -6.05
CA LEU A 76 0.25 1.06 -5.32
C LEU A 76 0.02 0.34 -3.99
N MET A 77 -0.99 0.78 -3.23
CA MET A 77 -1.38 0.20 -1.95
C MET A 77 -1.74 -1.28 -2.11
N ILE A 78 -2.58 -1.65 -3.09
CA ILE A 78 -2.95 -3.05 -3.32
C ILE A 78 -1.70 -3.91 -3.60
N VAL A 79 -0.79 -3.45 -4.46
CA VAL A 79 0.44 -4.18 -4.76
C VAL A 79 1.29 -4.40 -3.51
N LEU A 80 1.43 -3.37 -2.65
CA LEU A 80 2.20 -3.46 -1.41
C LEU A 80 1.60 -4.45 -0.42
N VAL A 81 0.27 -4.45 -0.27
CA VAL A 81 -0.41 -5.32 0.70
C VAL A 81 -0.43 -6.77 0.21
N GLU A 82 -0.68 -7.03 -1.07
CA GLU A 82 -0.60 -8.37 -1.65
C GLU A 82 0.82 -8.95 -1.56
N MET A 83 1.84 -8.11 -1.74
CA MET A 83 3.22 -8.49 -1.49
C MET A 83 3.46 -8.88 -0.03
N ALA A 84 2.89 -8.14 0.91
CA ALA A 84 3.05 -8.43 2.34
C ALA A 84 2.39 -9.77 2.74
N LEU A 85 1.26 -10.15 2.11
CA LEU A 85 0.56 -11.41 2.40
C LEU A 85 1.30 -12.68 1.98
N ILE A 86 2.28 -12.56 1.08
CA ILE A 86 3.15 -13.68 0.67
C ILE A 86 4.55 -13.60 1.27
N THR A 87 4.86 -12.56 2.03
CA THR A 87 6.19 -12.33 2.59
C THR A 87 6.18 -12.70 4.08
N PRO A 88 7.20 -13.43 4.59
CA PRO A 88 7.35 -13.65 6.03
C PRO A 88 7.38 -12.29 6.75
N PRO A 89 6.62 -12.07 7.85
CA PRO A 89 6.58 -12.91 9.06
C PRO A 89 5.31 -13.75 9.25
N VAL A 90 4.13 -13.29 8.80
CA VAL A 90 2.89 -14.09 8.83
C VAL A 90 2.70 -14.79 7.48
N GLY A 91 2.74 -14.09 6.35
CA GLY A 91 2.62 -14.73 5.03
C GLY A 91 1.36 -15.59 4.91
N LEU A 92 0.19 -15.04 5.25
CA LEU A 92 -1.09 -15.76 5.32
C LEU A 92 -1.35 -16.63 4.07
N ASN A 93 -1.05 -16.10 2.89
CA ASN A 93 -1.24 -16.83 1.63
C ASN A 93 -0.30 -18.04 1.52
N LEU A 94 0.90 -17.98 2.10
CA LEU A 94 1.82 -19.12 2.14
C LEU A 94 1.30 -20.26 3.03
N TYR A 95 0.61 -19.94 4.14
CA TYR A 95 -0.03 -20.93 4.99
C TYR A 95 -1.19 -21.63 4.27
N VAL A 96 -1.97 -20.90 3.49
CA VAL A 96 -3.04 -21.48 2.65
C VAL A 96 -2.45 -22.44 1.63
N VAL A 97 -1.37 -22.06 0.94
CA VAL A 97 -0.67 -22.93 -0.01
C VAL A 97 -0.09 -24.16 0.69
N GLN A 98 0.54 -24.00 1.86
CA GLN A 98 1.06 -25.11 2.64
C GLN A 98 -0.05 -26.08 3.08
N GLY A 99 -1.21 -25.57 3.49
CA GLY A 99 -2.37 -26.40 3.88
C GLY A 99 -2.95 -27.22 2.73
N ALA A 100 -2.78 -26.79 1.49
CA ALA A 100 -3.19 -27.54 0.30
C ALA A 100 -2.14 -28.58 -0.15
N ARG A 101 -0.89 -28.50 0.32
CA ARG A 101 0.19 -29.44 -0.02
C ARG A 101 0.06 -30.73 0.79
N ARG A 102 0.43 -31.86 0.16
CA ARG A 102 0.47 -33.19 0.81
C ARG A 102 1.75 -33.47 1.59
N GLY A 103 2.69 -32.52 1.65
CA GLY A 103 3.99 -32.67 2.32
C GLY A 103 4.96 -31.52 2.02
N GLY A 104 6.12 -31.55 2.68
CA GLY A 104 7.14 -30.48 2.65
C GLY A 104 6.95 -29.47 3.78
N ASN A 105 7.97 -28.65 4.00
CA ASN A 105 7.95 -27.62 5.06
C ASN A 105 7.46 -26.26 4.53
N LEU A 106 6.85 -25.45 5.40
CA LEU A 106 6.45 -24.06 5.07
C LEU A 106 7.62 -23.24 4.52
N SER A 107 8.85 -23.49 5.01
CA SER A 107 10.06 -22.83 4.54
C SER A 107 10.29 -23.03 3.03
N GLU A 108 9.92 -24.18 2.46
CA GLU A 108 10.03 -24.41 1.01
C GLU A 108 9.05 -23.52 0.24
N VAL A 109 7.83 -23.34 0.77
CA VAL A 109 6.83 -22.44 0.17
C VAL A 109 7.30 -20.99 0.25
N MET A 110 7.85 -20.59 1.40
CA MET A 110 8.44 -19.27 1.60
C MET A 110 9.55 -18.97 0.61
N VAL A 111 10.51 -19.89 0.45
CA VAL A 111 11.61 -19.73 -0.51
C VAL A 111 11.09 -19.70 -1.94
N GLY A 112 10.10 -20.55 -2.27
CA GLY A 112 9.45 -20.56 -3.58
C GLY A 112 8.70 -19.28 -3.92
N ALA A 113 8.24 -18.52 -2.93
CA ALA A 113 7.54 -17.26 -3.12
C ALA A 113 8.48 -16.04 -3.31
N ILE A 114 9.76 -16.16 -2.96
CA ILE A 114 10.74 -15.05 -3.04
C ILE A 114 10.79 -14.41 -4.44
N PRO A 115 10.87 -15.16 -5.56
CA PRO A 115 10.91 -14.55 -6.89
C PRO A 115 9.68 -13.69 -7.17
N TYR A 116 8.50 -14.12 -6.70
CA TYR A 116 7.26 -13.38 -6.90
C TYR A 116 7.19 -12.14 -6.00
N ALA A 117 7.65 -12.23 -4.74
CA ALA A 117 7.78 -11.07 -3.85
C ALA A 117 8.73 -10.01 -4.42
N VAL A 118 9.86 -10.43 -4.99
CA VAL A 118 10.83 -9.52 -5.65
C VAL A 118 10.18 -8.83 -6.85
N LEU A 119 9.43 -9.55 -7.69
CA LEU A 119 8.73 -8.95 -8.84
C LEU A 119 7.67 -7.94 -8.40
N MET A 120 6.93 -8.19 -7.32
CA MET A 120 5.97 -7.21 -6.79
C MET A 120 6.66 -5.99 -6.18
N LEU A 121 7.80 -6.16 -5.52
CA LEU A 121 8.58 -5.04 -5.03
C LEU A 121 9.12 -4.17 -6.19
N LEU A 122 9.60 -4.81 -7.26
CA LEU A 122 10.00 -4.11 -8.48
C LEU A 122 8.83 -3.38 -9.14
N MET A 123 7.65 -4.00 -9.18
CA MET A 123 6.43 -3.34 -9.67
C MET A 123 6.08 -2.12 -8.81
N ALA A 124 6.13 -2.23 -7.48
CA ALA A 124 5.88 -1.10 -6.58
C ALA A 124 6.86 0.06 -6.84
N PHE A 125 8.16 -0.24 -7.01
CA PHE A 125 9.15 0.77 -7.36
C PHE A 125 8.87 1.40 -8.74
N LEU A 126 8.50 0.60 -9.72
CA LEU A 126 8.16 1.07 -11.06
C LEU A 126 6.92 1.98 -11.04
N LEU A 127 5.89 1.66 -10.25
CA LEU A 127 4.71 2.49 -10.07
C LEU A 127 5.04 3.83 -9.40
N ILE A 128 6.00 3.86 -8.47
CA ILE A 128 6.49 5.10 -7.84
C ILE A 128 7.30 5.93 -8.83
N ALA A 129 8.15 5.30 -9.65
CA ALA A 129 8.96 5.99 -10.64
C ALA A 129 8.14 6.49 -11.85
N VAL A 130 7.11 5.73 -12.24
CA VAL A 130 6.28 6.00 -13.43
C VAL A 130 4.79 5.85 -13.07
N PRO A 131 4.17 6.87 -12.45
CA PRO A 131 2.77 6.82 -12.03
C PRO A 131 1.77 6.58 -13.17
N ASP A 132 2.12 7.03 -14.38
CA ASP A 132 1.30 6.85 -15.57
C ASP A 132 1.06 5.38 -15.95
N LEU A 133 1.91 4.45 -15.50
CA LEU A 133 1.68 3.02 -15.68
C LEU A 133 0.35 2.59 -15.04
N ALA A 134 0.06 3.12 -13.85
CA ALA A 134 -1.18 2.83 -13.12
C ALA A 134 -2.38 3.57 -13.73
N LEU A 135 -2.15 4.77 -14.25
CA LEU A 135 -3.20 5.68 -14.70
C LEU A 135 -3.51 5.53 -16.19
N TRP A 136 -2.70 4.83 -16.97
CA TRP A 136 -2.88 4.68 -18.40
C TRP A 136 -4.25 4.13 -18.75
N LEU A 137 -4.66 3.02 -18.13
CA LEU A 137 -5.97 2.44 -18.42
C LEU A 137 -7.12 3.36 -17.96
N PRO A 138 -7.16 3.88 -16.72
CA PRO A 138 -8.18 4.85 -16.30
C PRO A 138 -8.28 6.10 -17.17
N LYS A 139 -7.16 6.60 -17.73
CA LYS A 139 -7.14 7.79 -18.60
C LYS A 139 -7.67 7.52 -20.02
N ASN A 140 -7.72 6.26 -20.45
CA ASN A 140 -8.11 5.86 -21.82
C ASN A 140 -9.44 5.09 -21.88
N LEU A 141 -10.17 4.98 -20.75
CA LEU A 141 -11.55 4.51 -20.68
C LEU A 141 -12.52 5.69 -20.83
#